data_AF-A0A7X2SYU7-F1
#
_entry.id   AF-A0A7X2SYU7-F1
#
_cell.length_a   1.000
_cell.length_b   1.000
_cell.length_c   1.000
_cell.angle_alpha   90.00
_cell.angle_beta   90.00
_cell.angle_gamma   90.00
#
_symmetry.space_group_name_H-M   'P 1'
#
loop_
_entity.id
_entity.type
_entity.pdbx_description
1 polymer ?
#
loop_
_entity_poly.entity_id
_entity_poly.type
_entity_poly.pdbx_seq_one_letter_code
_entity_poly.pdbx_strand_id
1 'polypeptide(L)'
;MLDPSFFSYVTVMSITPGPNNLLLATSGVNFGMRRTLPMVFGILVGCALQTVIAGVALEVLLHWMAAIRLPLTLAGCAYLLWLSWKIFRASAPEVRSKPQPMTLLGGACFQAINPKAWLMATNVALLYSASSGVLT
;
A
#
# COMPACT_ATOMS: atom_id res chain seq x y z
N MET A 1 11.86 -11.04 18.54
CA MET A 1 11.16 -12.29 18.12
C MET A 1 9.94 -11.85 17.32
N LEU A 2 9.67 -12.42 16.15
CA LEU A 2 8.47 -12.04 15.37
C LEU A 2 7.23 -12.40 16.18
N ASP A 3 6.57 -11.40 16.73
CA ASP A 3 5.39 -11.56 17.59
C ASP A 3 4.24 -12.22 16.79
N PRO A 4 3.51 -13.22 17.33
CA PRO A 4 2.36 -13.82 16.66
C PRO A 4 1.34 -12.80 16.15
N SER A 5 1.21 -11.66 16.83
CA SER A 5 0.35 -10.54 16.43
C SER A 5 0.82 -9.86 15.13
N PHE A 6 2.12 -9.78 14.88
CA PHE A 6 2.67 -9.24 13.63
C PHE A 6 2.33 -10.16 12.45
N PHE A 7 2.55 -11.47 12.64
CA PHE A 7 2.27 -12.46 11.60
C PHE A 7 0.78 -12.48 11.22
N SER A 8 -0.12 -12.45 12.22
CA SER A 8 -1.56 -12.42 11.96
C SER A 8 -1.97 -11.15 11.22
N TYR A 9 -1.46 -9.98 11.62
CA TYR A 9 -1.76 -8.70 10.98
C TYR A 9 -1.32 -8.67 9.52
N VAL A 10 -0.07 -9.02 9.23
CA VAL A 10 0.47 -9.06 7.87
C VAL A 10 -0.30 -10.05 7.01
N THR A 11 -0.67 -11.21 7.55
CA THR A 11 -1.46 -12.22 6.84
C THR A 11 -2.84 -11.69 6.46
N VAL A 12 -3.58 -11.13 7.41
CA VAL A 12 -4.91 -10.56 7.16
C VAL A 12 -4.84 -9.41 6.14
N MET A 13 -3.89 -8.50 6.31
CA MET A 13 -3.68 -7.40 5.36
C MET A 13 -3.31 -7.89 3.96
N SER A 14 -2.52 -8.96 3.85
CA SER A 14 -2.11 -9.54 2.57
C SER A 14 -3.26 -10.25 1.85
N ILE A 15 -4.11 -10.97 2.58
CA ILE A 15 -5.24 -11.73 2.01
C ILE A 15 -6.38 -10.80 1.58
N THR A 16 -6.59 -9.70 2.30
CA THR A 16 -7.71 -8.78 2.03
C THR A 16 -7.71 -8.33 0.56
N PRO A 17 -8.83 -8.41 -0.17
CA PRO A 17 -8.87 -7.98 -1.57
C PRO A 17 -8.45 -6.52 -1.71
N GLY A 18 -7.56 -6.24 -2.65
CA GLY A 18 -7.01 -4.90 -2.87
C GLY A 18 -6.35 -4.77 -4.24
N PRO A 19 -5.89 -3.57 -4.61
CA PRO A 19 -5.41 -3.29 -5.96
C PRO A 19 -4.27 -4.21 -6.40
N ASN A 20 -3.30 -4.50 -5.52
CA ASN A 20 -2.19 -5.44 -5.82
C ASN A 20 -2.69 -6.86 -6.08
N ASN A 21 -3.60 -7.37 -5.25
CA ASN A 21 -4.11 -8.72 -5.38
C ASN A 21 -4.92 -8.87 -6.67
N LEU A 22 -5.68 -7.84 -7.05
CA LEU A 22 -6.42 -7.82 -8.30
C LEU A 22 -5.50 -7.69 -9.52
N LEU A 23 -4.45 -6.87 -9.45
CA LEU A 23 -3.42 -6.75 -10.49
C LEU A 23 -2.64 -8.06 -10.68
N LEU A 24 -2.29 -8.74 -9.58
CA LEU A 24 -1.63 -10.04 -9.62
C LEU A 24 -2.55 -11.11 -10.21
N ALA A 25 -3.82 -11.13 -9.81
CA ALA A 25 -4.80 -12.06 -10.38
C ALA A 25 -5.02 -11.82 -11.88
N THR A 26 -5.23 -10.58 -12.30
CA THR A 26 -5.39 -10.22 -13.72
C THR A 26 -4.12 -10.47 -14.52
N SER A 27 -2.94 -10.15 -14.00
CA SER A 27 -1.67 -10.45 -14.66
C SER A 27 -1.41 -11.95 -14.77
N GLY A 28 -1.71 -12.71 -13.72
CA GLY A 28 -1.57 -14.16 -13.70
C GLY A 28 -2.47 -14.86 -14.73
N VAL A 29 -3.72 -14.41 -14.85
CA VAL A 29 -4.68 -14.93 -15.84
C VAL A 29 -4.31 -14.52 -17.27
N ASN A 30 -3.87 -13.27 -17.49
CA ASN A 30 -3.61 -12.75 -18.84
C ASN A 30 -2.21 -13.06 -19.40
N PHE A 31 -1.19 -13.18 -18.55
CA PHE A 31 0.21 -13.32 -18.98
C PHE A 31 0.94 -14.52 -18.41
N GLY A 32 0.31 -15.26 -17.47
CA GLY A 32 0.89 -16.42 -16.80
C GLY A 32 1.93 -16.07 -15.73
N MET A 33 2.16 -17.02 -14.82
CA MET A 33 2.98 -16.84 -13.61
C MET A 33 4.38 -16.26 -13.90
N ARG A 34 5.06 -16.74 -14.95
CA ARG A 34 6.43 -16.31 -15.28
C ARG A 34 6.54 -14.82 -15.61
N ARG A 35 5.54 -14.24 -16.28
CA ARG A 35 5.53 -12.81 -16.65
C ARG A 35 5.02 -11.92 -15.52
N THR A 36 4.38 -12.50 -14.50
CA THR A 36 3.95 -11.81 -13.28
C THR A 36 5.08 -11.66 -12.26
N LEU A 37 6.12 -12.51 -12.30
CA LEU A 37 7.23 -12.46 -11.33
C LEU A 37 7.94 -11.09 -11.23
N PRO A 38 8.30 -10.40 -12.33
CA PRO A 38 8.92 -9.08 -12.24
C PRO A 38 8.03 -8.06 -11.51
N MET A 39 6.72 -8.14 -11.70
CA MET A 39 5.74 -7.30 -11.01
C MET A 39 5.69 -7.61 -9.50
N VAL A 40 5.73 -8.88 -9.12
CA VAL A 40 5.80 -9.30 -7.70
C VAL A 40 7.04 -8.70 -7.04
N PHE A 41 8.21 -8.85 -7.66
CA PHE A 41 9.44 -8.26 -7.13
C PHE A 41 9.36 -6.74 -7.01
N GLY A 42 8.77 -6.07 -8.01
CA GLY A 42 8.51 -4.62 -7.95
C GLY A 42 7.66 -4.22 -6.75
N ILE A 43 6.56 -4.95 -6.51
CA ILE A 43 5.68 -4.73 -5.35
C ILE A 43 6.44 -4.94 -4.03
N LEU A 44 7.25 -6.00 -3.93
CA LEU A 44 8.05 -6.28 -2.72
C LEU A 44 9.05 -5.16 -2.42
N VAL A 45 9.79 -4.70 -3.43
CA VAL A 45 10.74 -3.58 -3.30
C VAL A 45 10.01 -2.29 -2.93
N GLY A 46 8.89 -2.01 -3.59
CA GLY A 46 8.05 -0.85 -3.28
C GLY A 46 7.53 -0.86 -1.84
N CYS A 47 7.04 -2.02 -1.36
CA CYS A 47 6.62 -2.20 0.03
C CYS A 47 7.77 -1.95 1.01
N ALA A 48 8.94 -2.53 0.75
CA ALA A 48 10.11 -2.37 1.63
C ALA A 48 10.51 -0.89 1.75
N LEU A 49 10.58 -0.18 0.62
CA LEU A 49 10.87 1.26 0.60
C LEU A 49 9.81 2.06 1.36
N GLN A 50 8.52 1.76 1.18
CA GLN A 50 7.44 2.43 1.91
C GLN A 50 7.53 2.22 3.41
N THR A 51 7.86 1.00 3.86
CA THR A 51 8.01 0.71 5.30
C THR A 51 9.17 1.50 5.90
N VAL A 52 10.31 1.59 5.22
CA VAL A 52 11.45 2.40 5.68
C VAL A 52 11.08 3.89 5.74
N ILE A 53 10.46 4.41 4.68
CA ILE A 53 9.99 5.80 4.63
C ILE A 53 8.99 6.08 5.76
N ALA A 54 8.02 5.18 5.98
CA ALA A 54 7.03 5.33 7.03
C ALA A 54 7.68 5.34 8.43
N GLY A 55 8.64 4.45 8.69
CA GLY A 55 9.39 4.41 9.94
C GLY A 55 10.08 5.73 10.25
N VAL A 56 10.86 6.27 9.30
CA VAL A 56 11.57 7.54 9.47
C VAL A 56 10.61 8.73 9.56
N ALA A 57 9.56 8.76 8.73
CA ALA A 57 8.59 9.84 8.72
C ALA A 57 7.76 9.90 10.01
N LEU A 58 7.48 8.74 10.62
CA LEU A 58 6.72 8.65 11.87
C LEU A 58 7.44 9.36 13.02
N GLU A 59 8.75 9.22 13.17
CA GLU A 59 9.51 9.91 14.23
C GLU A 59 9.31 11.43 14.18
N VAL A 60 9.34 12.03 12.99
CA VAL A 60 9.12 13.46 12.79
C VAL A 60 7.65 13.83 12.99
N LEU A 61 6.73 13.00 12.49
CA LEU A 61 5.30 13.29 12.50
C LEU A 61 4.68 13.18 13.90
N LEU A 62 5.20 12.28 14.75
CA LEU A 62 4.75 12.12 16.13
C LEU A 62 4.89 13.41 16.95
N HIS A 63 5.92 14.23 16.68
CA HIS A 63 6.13 15.52 17.34
C HIS A 63 5.03 16.56 17.02
N TRP A 64 4.44 16.49 15.82
CA TRP A 64 3.41 17.42 15.36
C TRP A 64 2.00 16.84 15.41
N MET A 65 1.86 15.59 15.85
CA MET A 65 0.61 14.83 15.73
C MET A 65 -0.55 15.45 16.50
N ALA A 66 -0.28 16.08 17.65
CA ALA A 66 -1.30 16.78 18.44
C ALA A 66 -1.98 17.92 17.65
N ALA A 67 -1.23 18.64 16.82
CA ALA A 67 -1.75 19.76 16.02
C ALA A 67 -2.33 19.31 14.66
N ILE A 68 -1.74 18.29 14.03
CA ILE A 68 -2.08 17.88 12.65
C ILE A 68 -3.21 16.85 12.60
N ARG A 69 -3.46 16.09 13.67
CA ARG A 69 -4.42 14.97 13.67
C ARG A 69 -5.83 15.39 13.22
N LEU A 70 -6.38 16.46 13.79
CA LEU A 70 -7.74 16.92 13.49
C LEU A 70 -7.89 17.46 12.05
N PRO A 71 -7.05 18.42 11.59
CA PRO A 71 -7.15 18.92 10.22
C PRO A 71 -6.89 17.84 9.17
N LEU A 72 -5.94 16.94 9.40
CA LEU A 72 -5.65 15.83 8.48
C LEU A 72 -6.81 14.83 8.40
N THR A 73 -7.47 14.54 9.53
CA THR A 73 -8.66 13.67 9.55
C THR A 73 -9.81 14.28 8.74
N LEU A 74 -10.09 15.57 8.94
CA LEU A 74 -11.14 16.27 8.20
C LEU A 74 -10.82 16.33 6.69
N ALA A 75 -9.57 16.65 6.34
CA ALA A 75 -9.11 16.66 4.95
C ALA A 75 -9.20 15.27 4.31
N GLY A 76 -8.79 14.22 5.03
CA GLY A 76 -8.90 12.84 4.58
C GLY A 76 -10.34 12.39 4.34
N CYS A 77 -11.24 12.70 5.28
CA CYS A 77 -12.68 12.43 5.12
C CYS A 77 -13.26 13.14 3.90
N ALA A 78 -12.98 14.44 3.74
CA ALA A 78 -13.43 15.21 2.58
C ALA A 78 -12.89 14.64 1.26
N TYR A 79 -11.61 14.25 1.24
CA TYR A 79 -10.99 13.62 0.09
C TYR A 79 -11.62 12.26 -0.26
N LEU A 80 -11.90 11.42 0.74
CA LEU A 80 -12.56 10.13 0.51
C LEU A 80 -13.99 10.27 0.00
N LEU A 81 -14.75 11.25 0.53
CA LEU A 81 -16.08 11.58 0.02
C LEU A 81 -16.02 12.07 -1.43
N TRP A 82 -15.06 12.95 -1.73
CA TRP A 82 -14.81 13.42 -3.09
C TRP A 82 -14.42 12.29 -4.04
N LEU A 83 -13.53 11.40 -3.61
CA LEU A 83 -13.09 10.24 -4.40
C LEU A 83 -14.26 9.28 -4.68
N SER A 84 -15.08 9.03 -3.66
CA SER A 84 -16.29 8.20 -3.77
C SER A 84 -17.27 8.80 -4.77
N TRP A 85 -17.51 10.12 -4.71
CA TRP A 85 -18.35 10.84 -5.68
C TRP A 85 -17.78 10.78 -7.11
N LYS A 86 -16.46 10.89 -7.25
CA LYS A 86 -15.79 10.80 -8.55
C LYS A 86 -15.92 9.40 -9.16
N ILE A 87 -15.76 8.34 -8.37
CA ILE A 87 -15.93 6.95 -8.80
C ILE A 87 -17.39 6.70 -9.19
N PHE A 88 -18.35 7.19 -8.39
CA PHE A 88 -19.77 7.08 -8.70
C PHE A 88 -20.16 7.71 -10.05
N ARG A 89 -19.48 8.80 -10.45
CA ARG A 89 -19.71 9.48 -11.74
C ARG A 89 -18.79 9.02 -12.86
N ALA A 90 -17.86 8.10 -12.61
CA ALA A 90 -16.93 7.63 -13.63
C ALA A 90 -17.66 6.67 -14.59
N SER A 91 -17.63 6.97 -15.89
CA SER A 91 -18.04 6.03 -16.93
C SER A 91 -17.02 4.89 -17.08
N ALA A 92 -17.45 3.78 -17.67
CA ALA A 92 -16.58 2.63 -17.92
C ALA A 92 -15.31 3.07 -18.69
N PRO A 93 -14.10 2.68 -18.25
CA PRO A 93 -12.89 3.06 -18.94
C PRO A 93 -12.89 2.46 -20.35
N GLU A 94 -12.64 3.28 -21.37
CA GLU A 94 -12.35 2.78 -22.72
C GLU A 94 -11.00 2.04 -22.71
N VAL A 95 -11.02 0.73 -22.91
CA VAL A 95 -9.81 -0.10 -22.98
C VAL A 95 -9.15 0.13 -24.35
N ARG A 96 -8.30 1.16 -24.45
CA ARG A 96 -7.62 1.53 -25.71
C ARG A 96 -6.26 0.88 -25.95
N SER A 97 -5.72 0.10 -25.02
CA SER A 97 -4.39 -0.52 -25.19
C SER A 97 -4.41 -2.02 -24.97
N LYS A 98 -3.69 -2.76 -25.82
CA LYS A 98 -3.37 -4.18 -25.57
C LYS A 98 -2.76 -4.28 -24.16
N PRO A 99 -3.30 -5.14 -23.29
CA PRO A 99 -2.76 -5.26 -21.94
C PRO A 99 -1.31 -5.72 -22.07
N GLN A 100 -0.38 -4.98 -21.47
CA GLN A 100 1.02 -5.37 -21.38
C GLN A 100 1.34 -5.82 -19.96
N PRO A 101 2.24 -6.82 -19.79
CA PRO A 101 2.67 -7.23 -18.46
C PRO A 101 3.40 -6.07 -17.77
N MET A 102 2.97 -5.77 -16.55
CA MET A 102 3.55 -4.68 -15.77
C MET A 102 5.01 -4.99 -15.41
N THR A 103 5.90 -4.02 -15.61
CA THR A 103 7.32 -4.18 -15.32
C THR A 103 7.61 -4.07 -13.83
N LEU A 104 8.82 -4.44 -13.41
CA LEU A 104 9.29 -4.29 -12.01
C LEU A 104 9.17 -2.85 -11.52
N LEU A 105 9.62 -1.89 -12.33
CA LEU A 105 9.48 -0.45 -12.05
C LEU A 105 8.01 -0.04 -11.95
N GLY A 106 7.14 -0.56 -12.84
CA GLY A 106 5.70 -0.33 -12.75
C GLY A 106 5.11 -0.83 -11.44
N GLY A 107 5.49 -2.03 -11.00
CA GLY A 107 5.09 -2.60 -9.70
C GLY A 107 5.57 -1.80 -8.50
N ALA A 108 6.82 -1.32 -8.54
CA ALA A 108 7.39 -0.51 -7.46
C ALA A 108 6.73 0.88 -7.38
N CYS A 109 6.56 1.57 -8.51
CA CYS A 109 5.90 2.88 -8.54
C CYS A 109 4.40 2.78 -8.19
N PHE A 110 3.74 1.67 -8.54
CA PHE A 110 2.34 1.45 -8.19
C PHE A 110 2.14 1.45 -6.67
N GLN A 111 3.12 0.97 -5.91
CA GLN A 111 3.04 0.99 -4.45
C GLN A 111 2.90 2.40 -3.89
N ALA A 112 3.55 3.40 -4.47
CA ALA A 112 3.45 4.79 -4.03
C ALA A 112 2.01 5.33 -4.09
N ILE A 113 1.19 4.83 -5.01
CA ILE A 113 -0.21 5.25 -5.20
C ILE A 113 -1.18 4.35 -4.42
N ASN A 114 -0.72 3.19 -3.92
CA ASN A 114 -1.56 2.21 -3.26
C ASN A 114 -1.84 2.62 -1.79
N PRO A 115 -3.05 3.12 -1.46
CA PRO A 115 -3.35 3.61 -0.12
C PRO A 115 -3.35 2.48 0.92
N LYS A 116 -3.68 1.25 0.50
CA LYS A 116 -3.65 0.07 1.37
C LYS A 116 -2.22 -0.28 1.78
N ALA A 117 -1.26 -0.14 0.86
CA ALA A 117 0.14 -0.37 1.15
C ALA A 117 0.69 0.65 2.15
N TRP A 118 0.32 1.92 2.00
CA TRP A 118 0.66 2.96 2.98
C TRP A 118 0.08 2.68 4.35
N LEU A 119 -1.20 2.31 4.46
CA LEU A 119 -1.83 1.96 5.74
C LEU A 119 -1.14 0.79 6.43
N MET A 120 -0.75 -0.24 5.66
CA MET A 120 0.00 -1.37 6.19
C MET A 120 1.40 -0.95 6.64
N ALA A 121 2.13 -0.17 5.83
CA ALA A 121 3.48 0.29 6.13
C ALA A 121 3.51 1.18 7.39
N THR A 122 2.59 2.12 7.53
CA THR A 122 2.51 3.00 8.69
C THR A 122 2.09 2.25 9.95
N ASN A 123 1.14 1.32 9.88
CA ASN A 123 0.76 0.50 11.03
C ASN A 123 1.88 -0.43 11.48
N VAL A 124 2.61 -1.05 10.53
CA VAL A 124 3.79 -1.86 10.83
C VAL A 124 4.85 -1.01 11.55
N ALA A 125 5.17 0.16 10.99
CA ALA A 125 6.13 1.07 11.58
C ALA A 125 5.68 1.56 12.97
N LEU A 126 4.42 1.96 13.14
CA LEU A 126 3.92 2.51 14.40
C LEU A 126 3.80 1.45 15.51
N LEU A 127 3.15 0.32 15.21
CA LEU A 127 2.77 -0.67 16.23
C LEU A 127 3.85 -1.69 16.51
N TYR A 128 4.67 -2.01 15.51
CA TYR A 128 5.63 -3.12 15.59
C TYR A 128 7.10 -2.66 15.58
N SER A 129 7.41 -1.47 15.04
CA SER A 129 8.77 -0.90 15.18
C SER A 129 9.00 -0.28 16.56
N ALA A 130 7.98 0.30 17.19
CA ALA A 130 8.10 0.91 18.51
C ALA A 130 8.04 -0.11 19.66
N SER A 131 7.37 -1.27 19.44
CA SER A 131 7.22 -2.33 20.45
C SER A 131 8.35 -3.36 20.41
N SER A 132 9.04 -3.48 19.28
CA SER A 132 10.20 -4.35 19.15
C SER A 132 11.45 -3.49 19.38
N GLY A 133 12.11 -3.65 20.52
CA GLY A 133 13.49 -3.18 20.76
C GLY A 133 14.46 -3.82 19.76
N VAL A 134 14.37 -3.43 18.49
CA VAL A 134 15.28 -3.81 17.41
C VAL A 134 16.38 -2.77 17.28
N LEU A 135 16.19 -1.59 17.88
CA LEU A 135 17.18 -0.50 17.96
C LEU A 135 17.64 -0.18 19.41
N THR A 136 17.27 -1.01 20.39
CA THR A 136 17.78 -0.97 21.78
C THR A 136 18.04 -2.39 22.25
#